data_AF-A0A706X9J5-F1
#
_entry.id   AF-A0A706X9J5-F1
#
_cell.length_a   1.000
_cell.length_b   1.000
_cell.length_c   1.000
_cell.angle_alpha   90.00
_cell.angle_beta   90.00
_cell.angle_gamma   90.00
#
_symmetry.space_group_name_H-M   'P 1'
#
loop_
_entity.id
_entity.type
_entity.pdbx_description
1 polymer ?
#
loop_
_entity_poly.entity_id
_entity_poly.type
_entity_poly.pdbx_seq_one_letter_code
_entity_poly.pdbx_strand_id
1 'polypeptide(L)'
;MLTPVHSQFAQQAPSQKAGIMPFTTVFCIFINLGLGETAKQAAGAVQKTGDEMSGKLTLPQTSSFGVNTNNTLGGSSIAIGDNDTGLKGNGDGNLAFMANNVLAGYFNENELQHSKKMLTKNFQALVDNNWPEGAGGFSGQLSSEAPFSVPMVHRQNNDNNFFPLLKGKVSLESGYPVAASFGILTSGNTNFPQIAIHAKTDFDVNDKIWVFDVATGEFRAPGRITATEILLSGKSRVGPDGNLYGDVWGGWLNDFLINNYNRKNTASLGDYG
;
A
#
# COMPACT_ATOMS: atom_id res chain seq x y z
N MET A 1 21.82 83.71 54.08
CA MET A 1 21.18 82.88 53.03
C MET A 1 22.00 81.61 52.87
N LEU A 2 21.30 80.49 52.63
CA LEU A 2 21.75 79.09 52.45
C LEU A 2 21.99 78.27 53.73
N THR A 3 21.02 77.38 53.97
CA THR A 3 20.96 76.27 54.92
C THR A 3 21.74 75.05 54.42
N PRO A 4 22.32 74.21 55.31
CA PRO A 4 22.84 72.90 54.95
C PRO A 4 21.76 71.81 54.97
N VAL A 5 21.96 70.83 54.08
CA VAL A 5 21.18 69.62 53.83
C VAL A 5 21.25 68.66 55.03
N HIS A 6 20.10 68.13 55.47
CA HIS A 6 20.04 66.90 56.26
C HIS A 6 19.17 65.88 55.53
N SER A 7 19.79 64.88 54.92
CA SER A 7 19.11 63.68 54.46
C SER A 7 18.75 62.82 55.67
N GLN A 8 17.47 62.73 56.01
CA GLN A 8 17.00 61.75 56.97
C GLN A 8 16.81 60.41 56.26
N PHE A 9 17.88 59.61 56.20
CA PHE A 9 17.73 58.17 56.05
C PHE A 9 17.27 57.61 57.40
N ALA A 10 16.00 57.20 57.46
CA ALA A 10 15.43 56.54 58.63
C ALA A 10 16.19 55.23 58.89
N GLN A 11 16.72 55.08 60.12
CA GLN A 11 17.22 53.82 60.64
C GLN A 11 16.06 52.82 60.72
N GLN A 12 16.14 51.71 59.96
CA GLN A 12 15.30 50.54 60.17
C GLN A 12 15.76 49.79 61.42
N ALA A 13 14.86 49.64 62.39
CA ALA A 13 15.05 48.79 63.57
C ALA A 13 15.13 47.29 63.18
N PRO A 14 15.79 46.43 63.97
CA PRO A 14 16.05 45.04 63.61
C PRO A 14 14.77 44.18 63.57
N SER A 15 14.82 43.15 62.74
CA SER A 15 13.70 42.30 62.33
C SER A 15 12.91 41.68 63.50
N GLN A 16 11.72 42.21 63.79
CA GLN A 16 10.66 41.41 64.39
C GLN A 16 10.05 40.55 63.29
N LYS A 17 10.30 39.23 63.31
CA LYS A 17 9.50 38.28 62.53
C LYS A 17 8.03 38.57 62.84
N ALA A 18 7.21 38.70 61.81
CA ALA A 18 5.78 39.06 61.89
C ALA A 18 4.98 38.07 62.75
N GLY A 19 5.11 38.16 64.07
CA GLY A 19 4.37 37.40 65.05
C GLY A 19 3.03 38.10 65.27
N ILE A 20 1.97 37.46 64.78
CA ILE A 20 0.56 37.79 65.05
C ILE A 20 0.19 39.23 64.63
N MET A 21 0.09 39.46 63.32
CA MET A 21 -0.64 40.62 62.80
C MET A 21 -2.13 40.28 62.64
N PRO A 22 -3.05 41.22 62.93
CA PRO A 22 -4.48 40.99 62.73
C PRO A 22 -4.79 40.75 61.25
N PHE A 23 -5.73 39.85 60.97
CA PHE A 23 -6.06 39.37 59.62
C PHE A 23 -6.33 40.51 58.62
N THR A 24 -6.96 41.59 59.10
CA THR A 24 -7.23 42.81 58.33
C THR A 24 -5.94 43.52 57.91
N THR A 25 -4.91 43.58 58.77
CA THR A 25 -3.62 44.20 58.46
C THR A 25 -2.81 43.36 57.48
N VAL A 26 -2.85 42.03 57.59
CA VAL A 26 -2.19 41.12 56.63
C VAL A 26 -2.80 41.26 55.23
N PHE A 27 -4.14 41.32 55.15
CA PHE A 27 -4.85 41.54 53.89
C PHE A 27 -4.55 42.92 53.29
N CYS A 28 -4.54 43.98 54.11
CA CYS A 28 -4.16 45.32 53.68
C CYS A 28 -2.69 45.41 53.24
N ILE A 29 -1.77 44.65 53.82
CA ILE A 29 -0.36 44.65 53.39
C ILE A 29 -0.23 44.09 51.98
N PHE A 30 -0.85 42.97 51.65
CA PHE A 30 -0.79 42.44 50.27
C PHE A 30 -1.41 43.39 49.25
N ILE A 31 -2.50 44.09 49.61
CA ILE A 31 -3.11 45.08 48.73
C ILE A 31 -2.25 46.34 48.61
N ASN A 32 -1.78 46.91 49.73
CA ASN A 32 -0.98 48.13 49.76
C ASN A 32 0.42 47.94 49.18
N LEU A 33 0.94 46.72 49.17
CA LEU A 33 2.18 46.34 48.48
C LEU A 33 1.94 45.92 47.01
N GLY A 34 0.69 45.95 46.52
CA GLY A 34 0.35 45.60 45.14
C GLY A 34 0.43 44.11 44.80
N LEU A 35 0.46 43.22 45.79
CA LEU A 35 0.65 41.77 45.65
C LEU A 35 -0.65 40.98 45.44
N GLY A 36 -1.81 41.64 45.41
CA GLY A 36 -3.11 40.97 45.28
C GLY A 36 -3.27 40.15 43.99
N GLU A 37 -2.81 40.67 42.84
CA GLU A 37 -2.87 39.95 41.56
C GLU A 37 -1.85 38.80 41.48
N THR A 38 -0.66 39.00 42.04
CA THR A 38 0.36 37.94 42.15
C THR A 38 -0.17 36.74 42.92
N ALA A 39 -0.90 36.96 44.02
CA ALA A 39 -1.48 35.87 44.82
C ALA A 39 -2.54 35.08 44.01
N LYS A 40 -3.38 35.75 43.22
CA LYS A 40 -4.39 35.09 42.36
C LYS A 40 -3.73 34.28 41.24
N GLN A 41 -2.73 34.85 40.58
CA GLN A 41 -1.99 34.15 39.52
C GLN A 41 -1.25 32.93 40.07
N ALA A 42 -0.63 33.04 41.24
CA ALA A 42 0.03 31.91 41.90
C ALA A 42 -0.95 30.79 42.27
N ALA A 43 -2.15 31.14 42.75
CA ALA A 43 -3.19 30.16 43.06
C ALA A 43 -3.72 29.42 41.82
N GLY A 44 -3.68 30.04 40.64
CA GLY A 44 -4.09 29.44 39.37
C GLY A 44 -2.94 28.92 38.50
N ALA A 45 -1.70 28.89 39.01
CA ALA A 45 -0.54 28.46 38.25
C ALA A 45 -0.44 26.94 38.18
N VAL A 46 -0.06 26.40 37.01
CA VAL A 46 0.24 24.97 36.83
C VAL A 46 1.44 24.56 37.66
N GLN A 47 1.29 23.53 38.49
CA GLN A 47 2.36 23.07 39.39
C GLN A 47 3.37 22.15 38.70
N LYS A 48 4.66 22.26 39.10
CA LYS A 48 5.76 21.44 38.54
C LYS A 48 5.69 19.97 38.93
N THR A 49 4.98 19.65 40.01
CA THR A 49 4.80 18.30 40.52
C THR A 49 3.68 17.52 39.80
N GLY A 50 3.06 18.13 38.79
CA GLY A 50 1.86 17.63 38.15
C GLY A 50 0.64 18.44 38.58
N ASP A 51 -0.29 18.62 37.66
CA ASP A 51 -1.53 19.38 37.84
C ASP A 51 -2.57 18.93 36.81
N GLU A 52 -3.84 19.20 37.08
CA GLU A 52 -4.92 19.01 36.11
C GLU A 52 -5.25 20.36 35.45
N MET A 53 -4.97 20.49 34.16
CA MET A 53 -5.35 21.69 33.41
C MET A 53 -6.83 21.64 33.03
N SER A 54 -7.63 22.58 33.54
CA SER A 54 -9.05 22.74 33.16
C SER A 54 -9.25 23.50 31.83
N GLY A 55 -8.16 23.96 31.20
CA GLY A 55 -8.15 24.66 29.92
C GLY A 55 -7.04 24.15 28.99
N LYS A 56 -7.08 24.58 27.71
CA LYS A 56 -6.08 24.18 26.71
C LYS A 56 -4.72 24.80 26.99
N LEU A 57 -3.65 24.00 26.84
CA LEU A 57 -2.29 24.53 26.72
C LEU A 57 -1.99 24.84 25.26
N THR A 58 -1.95 26.12 24.90
CA THR A 58 -1.61 26.56 23.55
C THR A 58 -0.09 26.69 23.43
N LEU A 59 0.52 25.85 22.60
CA LEU A 59 1.95 25.94 22.24
C LEU A 59 2.06 26.37 20.77
N PRO A 60 2.67 27.52 20.45
CA PRO A 60 2.90 27.92 19.06
C PRO A 60 3.73 26.89 18.29
N GLN A 61 4.65 26.22 18.98
CA GLN A 61 5.42 25.06 18.53
C GLN A 61 5.85 24.24 19.75
N THR A 62 6.09 22.95 19.57
CA THR A 62 6.70 22.07 20.57
C THR A 62 7.84 21.28 19.95
N SER A 63 8.81 20.88 20.75
CA SER A 63 9.84 19.90 20.38
C SER A 63 9.32 18.46 20.52
N SER A 64 10.21 17.48 20.45
CA SER A 64 9.95 16.07 20.77
C SER A 64 9.07 15.93 22.02
N PHE A 65 7.90 15.32 21.85
CA PHE A 65 6.91 15.13 22.90
C PHE A 65 6.83 13.66 23.30
N GLY A 66 6.71 13.38 24.59
CA GLY A 66 6.56 12.04 25.12
C GLY A 66 5.19 11.86 25.77
N VAL A 67 4.46 10.82 25.37
CA VAL A 67 3.17 10.46 25.97
C VAL A 67 3.43 9.38 27.02
N ASN A 68 3.45 9.79 28.29
CA ASN A 68 3.73 8.91 29.44
C ASN A 68 5.10 8.21 29.39
N THR A 69 6.06 8.82 28.71
CA THR A 69 7.42 8.30 28.49
C THR A 69 8.36 9.45 28.16
N ASN A 70 9.66 9.27 28.35
CA ASN A 70 10.65 10.19 27.81
C ASN A 70 10.75 9.98 26.30
N ASN A 71 10.99 11.03 25.51
CA ASN A 71 11.19 10.88 24.08
C ASN A 71 12.69 10.84 23.74
N THR A 72 13.17 9.71 23.22
CA THR A 72 14.54 9.53 22.67
C THR A 72 14.59 9.40 21.15
N LEU A 73 13.44 9.46 20.47
CA LEU A 73 13.37 9.56 19.01
C LEU A 73 14.01 10.86 18.49
N GLY A 74 13.96 11.92 19.30
CA GLY A 74 14.52 13.24 18.99
C GLY A 74 13.79 13.97 17.86
N GLY A 75 14.26 15.17 17.52
CA GLY A 75 13.67 16.01 16.46
C GLY A 75 12.18 16.31 16.66
N SER A 76 11.44 16.42 15.55
CA SER A 76 9.98 16.58 15.55
C SER A 76 9.31 15.21 15.67
N SER A 77 9.02 14.78 16.90
CA SER A 77 8.49 13.44 17.15
C SER A 77 7.51 13.36 18.34
N ILE A 78 6.73 12.29 18.36
CA ILE A 78 5.86 11.89 19.47
C ILE A 78 6.23 10.45 19.84
N ALA A 79 6.78 10.24 21.03
CA ALA A 79 7.05 8.91 21.58
C ALA A 79 5.85 8.42 22.42
N ILE A 80 5.48 7.15 22.27
CA ILE A 80 4.28 6.56 22.89
C ILE A 80 4.63 5.18 23.44
N GLY A 81 4.34 4.95 24.72
CA GLY A 81 4.57 3.67 25.39
C GLY A 81 5.97 3.57 25.98
N ASP A 82 6.99 3.49 25.12
CA ASP A 82 8.41 3.53 25.49
C ASP A 82 9.10 4.76 24.88
N ASN A 83 10.42 4.87 25.03
CA ASN A 83 11.14 6.08 24.67
C ASN A 83 11.60 6.14 23.21
N ASP A 84 11.42 5.07 22.45
CA ASP A 84 11.97 4.86 21.12
C ASP A 84 10.97 4.28 20.10
N THR A 85 9.67 4.30 20.43
CA THR A 85 8.56 3.97 19.54
C THR A 85 7.59 5.16 19.40
N GLY A 86 7.13 5.44 18.18
CA GLY A 86 6.19 6.54 17.93
C GLY A 86 6.17 7.08 16.50
N LEU A 87 5.89 8.39 16.37
CA LEU A 87 5.84 9.12 15.09
C LEU A 87 6.98 10.12 15.00
N LYS A 88 7.62 10.27 13.85
CA LYS A 88 8.76 11.17 13.66
C LYS A 88 8.77 11.80 12.27
N GLY A 89 9.06 13.10 12.18
CA GLY A 89 9.28 13.77 10.90
C GLY A 89 10.45 13.15 10.14
N ASN A 90 10.27 12.87 8.85
CA ASN A 90 11.23 12.14 8.02
C ASN A 90 11.60 12.91 6.74
N GLY A 91 11.79 14.23 6.87
CA GLY A 91 11.94 15.15 5.75
C GLY A 91 10.63 15.85 5.39
N ASP A 92 10.69 16.73 4.40
CA ASP A 92 9.51 17.44 3.90
C ASP A 92 8.49 16.45 3.31
N GLY A 93 7.20 16.69 3.57
CA GLY A 93 6.10 15.81 3.14
C GLY A 93 6.03 14.43 3.80
N ASN A 94 6.99 14.04 4.65
CA ASN A 94 7.14 12.67 5.14
C ASN A 94 6.95 12.53 6.65
N LEU A 95 6.08 11.61 7.08
CA LEU A 95 6.00 11.18 8.49
C LEU A 95 6.31 9.70 8.63
N ALA A 96 7.28 9.38 9.49
CA ALA A 96 7.70 8.03 9.81
C ALA A 96 6.98 7.44 11.02
N PHE A 97 6.74 6.13 10.95
CA PHE A 97 6.45 5.23 12.07
C PHE A 97 7.76 4.63 12.56
N MET A 98 8.09 4.88 13.83
CA MET A 98 9.30 4.40 14.48
C MET A 98 8.93 3.31 15.50
N ALA A 99 9.71 2.23 15.55
CA ALA A 99 9.57 1.19 16.57
C ALA A 99 10.95 0.72 17.02
N ASN A 100 11.24 0.75 18.32
CA ASN A 100 12.57 0.44 18.89
C ASN A 100 13.71 1.18 18.15
N ASN A 101 13.50 2.48 17.89
CA ASN A 101 14.41 3.36 17.15
C ASN A 101 14.67 2.96 15.67
N VAL A 102 13.84 2.08 15.09
CA VAL A 102 13.93 1.66 13.69
C VAL A 102 12.76 2.23 12.89
N LEU A 103 13.02 2.67 11.65
CA LEU A 103 11.98 3.05 10.69
C LEU A 103 11.17 1.80 10.31
N ALA A 104 9.92 1.74 10.77
CA ALA A 104 8.99 0.66 10.42
C ALA A 104 8.29 0.94 9.07
N GLY A 105 8.00 2.21 8.79
CA GLY A 105 7.38 2.69 7.56
C GLY A 105 7.16 4.20 7.60
N TYR A 106 6.64 4.78 6.53
CA TYR A 106 6.31 6.21 6.47
C TYR A 106 5.19 6.47 5.46
N PHE A 107 4.50 7.60 5.61
CA PHE A 107 3.65 8.14 4.55
C PHE A 107 4.28 9.38 3.93
N ASN A 108 4.01 9.58 2.65
CA ASN A 108 4.24 10.83 1.93
C ASN A 108 2.96 11.26 1.20
N GLU A 109 3.03 12.29 0.37
CA GLU A 109 1.87 12.81 -0.37
C GLU A 109 1.29 11.85 -1.42
N ASN A 110 2.02 10.80 -1.80
CA ASN A 110 1.67 9.86 -2.87
C ASN A 110 1.53 8.40 -2.41
N GLU A 111 2.16 7.99 -1.31
CA GLU A 111 2.26 6.57 -0.92
C GLU A 111 2.38 6.35 0.59
N LEU A 112 2.02 5.13 1.01
CA LEU A 112 2.33 4.56 2.32
C LEU A 112 3.40 3.48 2.11
N GLN A 113 4.62 3.76 2.51
CA GLN A 113 5.72 2.79 2.50
C GLN A 113 5.84 2.07 3.84
N HIS A 114 6.18 0.78 3.81
CA HIS A 114 6.46 -0.01 5.01
C HIS A 114 7.64 -0.95 4.76
N SER A 115 8.63 -0.96 5.66
CA SER A 115 9.91 -1.66 5.46
C SER A 115 9.81 -3.18 5.63
N LYS A 116 8.68 -3.69 6.14
CA LYS A 116 8.41 -5.13 6.37
C LYS A 116 6.98 -5.49 5.93
N LYS A 117 6.32 -6.45 6.59
CA LYS A 117 4.97 -6.91 6.27
C LYS A 117 3.91 -5.84 6.55
N MET A 118 3.26 -5.30 5.53
CA MET A 118 1.99 -4.58 5.70
C MET A 118 0.90 -5.60 6.02
N LEU A 119 0.47 -5.67 7.28
CA LEU A 119 -0.61 -6.55 7.72
C LEU A 119 -1.96 -5.93 7.35
N THR A 120 -2.34 -5.95 6.08
CA THR A 120 -3.74 -5.77 5.66
C THR A 120 -4.23 -7.05 4.99
N LYS A 121 -5.47 -7.44 5.28
CA LYS A 121 -6.10 -8.62 4.67
C LYS A 121 -6.32 -8.43 3.16
N ASN A 122 -6.46 -7.18 2.71
CA ASN A 122 -6.72 -6.81 1.32
C ASN A 122 -5.87 -5.58 0.94
N PHE A 123 -5.11 -5.67 -0.15
CA PHE A 123 -4.56 -4.52 -0.85
C PHE A 123 -5.47 -4.22 -2.04
N GLN A 124 -6.30 -3.20 -1.94
CA GLN A 124 -7.19 -2.77 -3.02
C GLN A 124 -6.63 -1.51 -3.69
N ALA A 125 -6.68 -1.47 -5.02
CA ALA A 125 -6.42 -0.24 -5.76
C ALA A 125 -7.38 0.87 -5.31
N LEU A 126 -6.91 2.10 -5.25
CA LEU A 126 -7.80 3.25 -5.35
C LEU A 126 -8.32 3.32 -6.79
N VAL A 127 -9.62 3.57 -6.94
CA VAL A 127 -10.29 3.69 -8.23
C VAL A 127 -10.87 5.08 -8.33
N ASP A 128 -10.28 5.91 -9.18
CA ASP A 128 -10.74 7.27 -9.42
C ASP A 128 -11.63 7.31 -10.65
N ASN A 129 -12.82 7.91 -10.53
CA ASN A 129 -13.77 8.03 -11.65
C ASN A 129 -14.04 6.68 -12.36
N ASN A 130 -14.01 5.57 -11.62
CA ASN A 130 -14.21 4.22 -12.15
C ASN A 130 -13.09 3.72 -13.10
N TRP A 131 -11.86 4.24 -12.94
CA TRP A 131 -10.65 3.79 -13.63
C TRP A 131 -9.58 3.38 -12.59
N PRO A 132 -9.23 2.09 -12.47
CA PRO A 132 -8.06 1.70 -11.70
C PRO A 132 -6.78 2.10 -12.45
N GLU A 133 -5.69 2.28 -11.71
CA GLU A 133 -4.39 2.60 -12.29
C GLU A 133 -4.01 1.63 -13.42
N GLY A 134 -3.68 2.20 -14.58
CA GLY A 134 -3.29 1.48 -15.78
C GLY A 134 -4.38 0.75 -16.57
N ALA A 135 -5.65 0.93 -16.21
CA ALA A 135 -6.75 0.60 -17.12
C ALA A 135 -6.72 1.50 -18.36
N GLY A 136 -6.87 0.90 -19.54
CA GLY A 136 -6.80 1.59 -20.83
C GLY A 136 -6.51 0.66 -21.99
N GLY A 137 -6.47 1.21 -23.21
CA GLY A 137 -6.18 0.43 -24.43
C GLY A 137 -4.78 -0.21 -24.43
N PHE A 138 -4.62 -1.28 -25.21
CA PHE A 138 -3.38 -2.09 -25.26
C PHE A 138 -2.11 -1.27 -25.57
N SER A 139 -2.23 -0.22 -26.39
CA SER A 139 -1.11 0.67 -26.72
C SER A 139 -0.53 1.40 -25.49
N GLY A 140 -1.35 1.67 -24.47
CA GLY A 140 -0.93 2.35 -23.24
C GLY A 140 -0.38 1.42 -22.15
N GLN A 141 -0.41 0.09 -22.37
CA GLN A 141 -0.07 -0.87 -21.32
C GLN A 141 1.43 -0.90 -20.98
N LEU A 142 2.30 -0.43 -21.89
CA LEU A 142 3.74 -0.33 -21.65
C LEU A 142 4.08 0.79 -20.65
N SER A 143 3.37 1.92 -20.73
CA SER A 143 3.58 3.11 -19.90
C SER A 143 2.72 3.15 -18.65
N SER A 144 1.97 2.09 -18.34
CA SER A 144 1.06 2.04 -17.18
C SER A 144 1.41 0.92 -16.18
N GLU A 145 0.96 1.06 -14.95
CA GLU A 145 1.10 0.07 -13.87
C GLU A 145 -0.18 -0.78 -13.67
N ALA A 146 -0.24 -1.63 -12.65
CA ALA A 146 -1.41 -2.46 -12.33
C ALA A 146 -1.53 -2.74 -10.82
N PRO A 147 -2.72 -2.64 -10.22
CA PRO A 147 -2.90 -2.83 -8.77
C PRO A 147 -3.08 -4.29 -8.35
N PHE A 148 -2.62 -4.64 -7.14
CA PHE A 148 -2.66 -6.01 -6.57
C PHE A 148 -4.08 -6.60 -6.35
N SER A 149 -5.12 -5.76 -6.29
CA SER A 149 -6.50 -6.21 -6.51
C SER A 149 -7.37 -5.05 -7.02
N VAL A 150 -8.27 -5.36 -7.94
CA VAL A 150 -9.24 -4.41 -8.51
C VAL A 150 -10.61 -4.69 -7.89
N PRO A 151 -11.29 -3.71 -7.27
CA PRO A 151 -12.66 -3.89 -6.80
C PRO A 151 -13.62 -4.08 -7.99
N MET A 152 -14.87 -4.46 -7.74
CA MET A 152 -15.85 -4.63 -8.82
C MET A 152 -16.05 -3.32 -9.60
N VAL A 153 -15.66 -3.30 -10.87
CA VAL A 153 -15.81 -2.17 -11.80
C VAL A 153 -16.99 -2.45 -12.73
N HIS A 154 -17.95 -1.53 -12.78
CA HIS A 154 -19.07 -1.59 -13.74
C HIS A 154 -18.70 -0.88 -15.04
N ARG A 155 -18.79 -1.60 -16.17
CA ARG A 155 -18.46 -1.08 -17.51
C ARG A 155 -19.70 -1.08 -18.40
N GLN A 156 -19.65 -0.28 -19.47
CA GLN A 156 -20.67 -0.24 -20.51
C GLN A 156 -20.71 -1.55 -21.32
N ASN A 157 -21.88 -1.90 -21.87
CA ASN A 157 -22.08 -3.18 -22.58
C ASN A 157 -21.20 -3.36 -23.83
N ASN A 158 -20.70 -2.29 -24.42
CA ASN A 158 -19.83 -2.30 -25.59
C ASN A 158 -18.35 -2.06 -25.25
N ASP A 159 -17.96 -2.22 -23.98
CA ASP A 159 -16.59 -2.01 -23.53
C ASP A 159 -15.65 -3.13 -24.02
N ASN A 160 -14.49 -2.76 -24.57
CA ASN A 160 -13.47 -3.69 -25.05
C ASN A 160 -12.09 -3.26 -24.54
N ASN A 161 -11.88 -3.40 -23.24
CA ASN A 161 -10.72 -2.91 -22.53
C ASN A 161 -10.11 -3.99 -21.62
N PHE A 162 -8.80 -3.90 -21.41
CA PHE A 162 -8.05 -4.78 -20.53
C PHE A 162 -7.77 -4.10 -19.18
N PHE A 163 -8.04 -4.82 -18.11
CA PHE A 163 -7.91 -4.39 -16.71
C PHE A 163 -6.84 -5.25 -16.04
N PRO A 164 -5.57 -4.80 -15.99
CA PRO A 164 -4.50 -5.58 -15.40
C PRO A 164 -4.64 -5.65 -13.86
N LEU A 165 -4.43 -6.84 -13.30
CA LEU A 165 -4.38 -7.15 -11.86
C LEU A 165 -2.95 -7.33 -11.35
N LEU A 166 -2.03 -7.69 -12.24
CA LEU A 166 -0.61 -7.82 -11.94
C LEU A 166 0.16 -7.50 -13.21
N LYS A 167 1.27 -6.77 -13.09
CA LYS A 167 2.17 -6.44 -14.20
C LYS A 167 3.63 -6.54 -13.76
N GLY A 168 4.46 -7.14 -14.60
CA GLY A 168 5.91 -7.15 -14.47
C GLY A 168 6.56 -6.68 -15.76
N LYS A 169 7.61 -5.86 -15.66
CA LYS A 169 8.36 -5.33 -16.80
C LYS A 169 9.83 -5.70 -16.66
N VAL A 170 10.41 -6.29 -17.70
CA VAL A 170 11.83 -6.65 -17.75
C VAL A 170 12.37 -6.36 -19.14
N SER A 171 13.62 -5.87 -19.21
CA SER A 171 14.39 -5.75 -20.45
C SER A 171 15.78 -6.33 -20.25
N LEU A 172 16.35 -6.92 -21.29
CA LEU A 172 17.80 -7.17 -21.37
C LEU A 172 18.50 -5.90 -21.86
N GLU A 173 19.78 -5.73 -21.52
CA GLU A 173 20.58 -4.56 -21.91
C GLU A 173 20.63 -4.33 -23.43
N SER A 174 20.63 -5.40 -24.22
CA SER A 174 20.59 -5.35 -25.69
C SER A 174 19.33 -6.02 -26.28
N GLY A 175 18.32 -6.31 -25.46
CA GLY A 175 17.08 -6.96 -25.89
C GLY A 175 15.90 -5.99 -25.96
N TYR A 176 14.73 -6.55 -26.26
CA TYR A 176 13.47 -5.80 -26.27
C TYR A 176 12.75 -5.94 -24.92
N PRO A 177 12.10 -4.88 -24.43
CA PRO A 177 11.37 -4.92 -23.17
C PRO A 177 10.08 -5.73 -23.30
N VAL A 178 9.72 -6.48 -22.27
CA VAL A 178 8.41 -7.15 -22.19
C VAL A 178 7.68 -6.70 -20.94
N ALA A 179 6.45 -6.23 -21.12
CA ALA A 179 5.46 -6.07 -20.07
C ALA A 179 4.53 -7.30 -20.07
N ALA A 180 4.63 -8.13 -19.05
CA ALA A 180 3.74 -9.26 -18.83
C ALA A 180 2.65 -8.85 -17.84
N SER A 181 1.39 -8.97 -18.25
CA SER A 181 0.22 -8.57 -17.47
C SER A 181 -0.76 -9.72 -17.32
N PHE A 182 -1.30 -9.92 -16.12
CA PHE A 182 -2.44 -10.80 -15.86
C PHE A 182 -3.64 -9.94 -15.50
N GLY A 183 -4.80 -10.18 -16.12
CA GLY A 183 -5.95 -9.29 -15.94
C GLY A 183 -7.27 -9.81 -16.49
N ILE A 184 -8.26 -8.92 -16.50
CA ILE A 184 -9.61 -9.15 -17.01
C ILE A 184 -9.80 -8.38 -18.32
N LEU A 185 -10.49 -8.98 -19.29
CA LEU A 185 -10.76 -8.41 -20.61
C LEU A 185 -12.28 -8.33 -20.84
N THR A 186 -12.79 -7.13 -21.13
CA THR A 186 -14.14 -6.97 -21.68
C THR A 186 -14.11 -7.18 -23.21
N SER A 187 -15.18 -7.74 -23.80
CA SER A 187 -15.16 -8.28 -25.18
C SER A 187 -15.86 -7.40 -26.24
N GLY A 188 -16.24 -6.15 -25.90
CA GLY A 188 -17.14 -5.31 -26.70
C GLY A 188 -18.60 -5.80 -26.72
N ASN A 189 -18.84 -6.82 -25.91
CA ASN A 189 -20.02 -7.64 -25.65
C ASN A 189 -20.86 -7.41 -24.40
N THR A 190 -22.18 -7.56 -24.44
CA THR A 190 -22.90 -8.00 -23.23
C THR A 190 -22.61 -9.50 -22.99
N ASN A 191 -21.44 -9.82 -22.44
CA ASN A 191 -21.01 -11.18 -22.08
C ASN A 191 -20.16 -11.16 -20.81
N PHE A 192 -19.85 -12.33 -20.24
CA PHE A 192 -18.92 -12.45 -19.13
C PHE A 192 -17.54 -11.90 -19.53
N PRO A 193 -16.92 -11.03 -18.71
CA PRO A 193 -15.52 -10.66 -18.89
C PRO A 193 -14.63 -11.90 -18.88
N GLN A 194 -13.58 -11.86 -19.69
CA GLN A 194 -12.65 -12.96 -19.89
C GLN A 194 -11.41 -12.78 -19.01
N ILE A 195 -10.72 -13.87 -18.68
CA ILE A 195 -9.40 -13.78 -18.04
C ILE A 195 -8.36 -13.76 -19.14
N ALA A 196 -7.35 -12.90 -19.03
CA ALA A 196 -6.31 -12.81 -20.03
C ALA A 196 -4.91 -12.65 -19.43
N ILE A 197 -3.94 -13.24 -20.13
CA ILE A 197 -2.51 -12.96 -19.97
C ILE A 197 -2.08 -12.19 -21.21
N HIS A 198 -1.51 -11.00 -21.03
CA HIS A 198 -1.10 -10.10 -22.10
C HIS A 198 0.40 -9.83 -22.02
N ALA A 199 1.10 -10.00 -23.14
CA ALA A 199 2.51 -9.69 -23.29
C ALA A 199 2.67 -8.58 -24.34
N LYS A 200 3.06 -7.39 -23.89
CA LYS A 200 3.36 -6.23 -24.74
C LYS A 200 4.86 -6.02 -24.84
N THR A 201 5.34 -5.74 -26.05
CA THR A 201 6.68 -5.23 -26.34
C THR A 201 6.58 -3.91 -27.11
N ASP A 202 7.72 -3.29 -27.37
CA ASP A 202 7.89 -2.10 -28.22
C ASP A 202 7.37 -2.24 -29.66
N PHE A 203 7.20 -3.46 -30.18
CA PHE A 203 6.57 -3.72 -31.49
C PHE A 203 5.21 -4.41 -31.38
N ASP A 204 4.19 -3.87 -32.05
CA ASP A 204 2.82 -4.42 -32.03
C ASP A 204 2.69 -5.82 -32.65
N VAL A 205 3.54 -6.14 -33.64
CA VAL A 205 3.57 -7.48 -34.26
C VAL A 205 3.89 -8.60 -33.26
N ASN A 206 4.53 -8.24 -32.15
CA ASN A 206 4.95 -9.15 -31.11
C ASN A 206 4.02 -9.11 -29.89
N ASP A 207 2.92 -8.34 -29.95
CA ASP A 207 1.87 -8.39 -28.94
C ASP A 207 1.20 -9.78 -28.96
N LYS A 208 1.07 -10.39 -27.78
CA LYS A 208 0.47 -11.71 -27.60
C LYS A 208 -0.52 -11.68 -26.45
N ILE A 209 -1.70 -12.24 -26.69
CA ILE A 209 -2.73 -12.40 -25.68
C ILE A 209 -3.19 -13.86 -25.62
N TRP A 210 -3.20 -14.40 -24.42
CA TRP A 210 -3.84 -15.68 -24.10
C TRP A 210 -5.13 -15.37 -23.37
N VAL A 211 -6.22 -16.00 -23.80
CA VAL A 211 -7.56 -15.72 -23.28
C VAL A 211 -8.19 -17.00 -22.77
N PHE A 212 -8.74 -16.93 -21.56
CA PHE A 212 -9.60 -17.94 -20.97
C PHE A 212 -11.03 -17.39 -20.99
N ASP A 213 -11.83 -17.93 -21.89
CA ASP A 213 -13.21 -17.51 -22.09
C ASP A 213 -14.10 -18.14 -21.03
N VAL A 214 -14.61 -17.32 -20.12
CA VAL A 214 -15.45 -17.78 -19.00
C VAL A 214 -16.82 -18.27 -19.49
N ALA A 215 -17.32 -17.72 -20.59
CA ALA A 215 -18.64 -18.08 -21.11
C ALA A 215 -18.63 -19.43 -21.83
N THR A 216 -17.58 -19.71 -22.60
CA THR A 216 -17.49 -20.92 -23.44
C THR A 216 -16.57 -22.00 -22.88
N GLY A 217 -15.69 -21.65 -21.94
CA GLY A 217 -14.61 -22.52 -21.46
C GLY A 217 -13.44 -22.63 -22.45
N GLU A 218 -13.43 -21.85 -23.54
CA GLU A 218 -12.37 -21.88 -24.54
C GLU A 218 -11.07 -21.30 -24.00
N PHE A 219 -9.95 -21.94 -24.33
CA PHE A 219 -8.62 -21.36 -24.22
C PHE A 219 -8.10 -20.95 -25.59
N ARG A 220 -7.85 -19.65 -25.79
CA ARG A 220 -7.29 -19.10 -27.03
C ARG A 220 -5.83 -18.72 -26.81
N ALA A 221 -4.94 -19.35 -27.58
CA ALA A 221 -3.52 -19.04 -27.61
C ALA A 221 -3.14 -18.36 -28.94
N PRO A 222 -2.25 -17.35 -28.92
CA PRO A 222 -1.86 -16.60 -30.12
C PRO A 222 -0.81 -17.35 -30.96
N GLY A 223 -0.49 -18.59 -30.61
CA GLY A 223 0.53 -19.42 -31.23
C GLY A 223 0.35 -20.90 -30.92
N ARG A 224 1.33 -21.71 -31.32
CA ARG A 224 1.32 -23.16 -31.10
C ARG A 224 1.35 -23.51 -29.62
N ILE A 225 0.61 -24.55 -29.24
CA ILE A 225 0.72 -25.20 -27.93
C ILE A 225 1.59 -26.44 -28.12
N THR A 226 2.74 -26.47 -27.46
CA THR A 226 3.62 -27.65 -27.42
C THR A 226 3.41 -28.35 -26.09
N ALA A 227 3.00 -29.62 -26.13
CA ALA A 227 2.75 -30.44 -24.96
C ALA A 227 3.25 -31.87 -25.21
N THR A 228 3.68 -32.56 -24.17
CA THR A 228 4.03 -33.99 -24.24
C THR A 228 2.80 -34.84 -24.58
N GLU A 229 1.63 -34.48 -24.05
CA GLU A 229 0.36 -35.15 -24.31
C GLU A 229 -0.76 -34.10 -24.16
N ILE A 230 -1.81 -34.22 -24.97
CA ILE A 230 -3.02 -33.39 -24.82
C ILE A 230 -4.17 -34.32 -24.45
N LEU A 231 -4.64 -34.22 -23.20
CA LEU A 231 -5.91 -34.81 -22.78
C LEU A 231 -7.03 -33.86 -23.18
N LEU A 232 -7.94 -34.35 -24.01
CA LEU A 232 -9.16 -33.63 -24.38
C LEU A 232 -10.24 -33.93 -23.33
N SER A 233 -11.30 -33.14 -23.29
CA SER A 233 -12.45 -33.46 -22.42
C SER A 233 -13.12 -34.76 -22.89
N GLY A 234 -13.45 -35.64 -21.93
CA GLY A 234 -13.81 -37.03 -22.24
C GLY A 234 -12.58 -37.91 -22.43
N LYS A 235 -12.73 -39.22 -22.58
CA LYS A 235 -11.61 -40.18 -22.57
C LYS A 235 -10.64 -40.06 -23.77
N SER A 236 -10.73 -39.00 -24.57
CA SER A 236 -9.96 -38.81 -25.80
C SER A 236 -8.66 -38.04 -25.55
N ARG A 237 -7.60 -38.36 -26.30
CA ARG A 237 -6.28 -37.71 -26.15
C ARG A 237 -5.42 -37.80 -27.40
N VAL A 238 -4.46 -36.88 -27.51
CA VAL A 238 -3.39 -36.87 -28.50
C VAL A 238 -2.09 -37.28 -27.82
N GLY A 239 -1.52 -38.43 -28.21
CA GLY A 239 -0.27 -38.96 -27.69
C GLY A 239 0.97 -38.20 -28.20
N PRO A 240 2.12 -38.33 -27.51
CA PRO A 240 3.38 -37.68 -27.89
C PRO A 240 3.90 -38.06 -29.29
N ASP A 241 3.48 -39.22 -29.80
CA ASP A 241 3.82 -39.76 -31.12
C ASP A 241 2.83 -39.31 -32.23
N GLY A 242 1.85 -38.46 -31.88
CA GLY A 242 0.78 -38.03 -32.78
C GLY A 242 -0.37 -39.03 -32.90
N ASN A 243 -0.37 -40.14 -32.15
CA ASN A 243 -1.47 -41.08 -32.13
C ASN A 243 -2.70 -40.47 -31.43
N LEU A 244 -3.89 -40.91 -31.82
CA LEU A 244 -5.15 -40.43 -31.27
C LEU A 244 -5.83 -41.58 -30.52
N TYR A 245 -6.23 -41.35 -29.27
CA TYR A 245 -7.04 -42.29 -28.50
C TYR A 245 -8.46 -41.76 -28.36
N GLY A 246 -9.45 -42.65 -28.45
CA GLY A 246 -10.84 -42.30 -28.15
C GLY A 246 -11.80 -43.48 -28.26
N ASP A 247 -12.96 -43.35 -27.63
CA ASP A 247 -13.99 -44.41 -27.59
C ASP A 247 -14.50 -44.77 -29.00
N VAL A 248 -14.48 -43.83 -29.96
CA VAL A 248 -14.84 -44.07 -31.37
C VAL A 248 -13.94 -45.11 -32.06
N TRP A 249 -12.70 -45.26 -31.60
CA TRP A 249 -11.74 -46.25 -32.10
C TRP A 249 -11.65 -47.49 -31.20
N GLY A 250 -12.37 -47.52 -30.07
CA GLY A 250 -12.21 -48.55 -29.05
C GLY A 250 -10.82 -48.58 -28.40
N GLY A 251 -10.05 -47.48 -28.49
CA GLY A 251 -8.65 -47.45 -28.10
C GLY A 251 -7.83 -46.46 -28.95
N TRP A 252 -6.63 -46.87 -29.35
CA TRP A 252 -5.75 -46.07 -30.20
C TRP A 252 -6.12 -46.18 -31.69
N LEU A 253 -6.01 -45.07 -32.41
CA LEU A 253 -6.32 -44.98 -33.84
C LEU A 253 -5.40 -45.89 -34.68
N ASN A 254 -4.12 -46.01 -34.35
CA ASN A 254 -3.22 -46.92 -35.06
C ASN A 254 -3.71 -48.38 -35.01
N ASP A 255 -4.14 -48.86 -33.84
CA ASP A 255 -4.65 -50.22 -33.65
C ASP A 255 -5.95 -50.40 -34.43
N PHE A 256 -6.85 -49.42 -34.37
CA PHE A 256 -8.08 -49.41 -35.16
C PHE A 256 -7.79 -49.50 -36.66
N LEU A 257 -6.87 -48.70 -37.19
CA LEU A 257 -6.53 -48.69 -38.62
C LEU A 257 -5.93 -50.03 -39.06
N ILE A 258 -5.03 -50.62 -38.26
CA ILE A 258 -4.40 -51.91 -38.56
C ILE A 258 -5.43 -53.05 -38.58
N ASN A 259 -6.40 -53.01 -37.67
CA ASN A 259 -7.38 -54.08 -37.51
C ASN A 259 -8.57 -53.99 -38.49
N ASN A 260 -8.84 -52.82 -39.06
CA ASN A 260 -10.04 -52.58 -39.88
C ASN A 260 -9.77 -52.32 -41.37
N TYR A 261 -8.52 -52.05 -41.79
CA TYR A 261 -8.21 -51.76 -43.20
C TYR A 261 -7.05 -52.60 -43.73
N ASN A 262 -7.19 -53.05 -44.98
CA ASN A 262 -6.11 -53.73 -45.69
C ASN A 262 -4.95 -52.75 -45.94
N ARG A 263 -3.73 -53.17 -45.59
CA ARG A 263 -2.52 -52.40 -45.90
C ARG A 263 -2.38 -52.30 -47.41
N LYS A 264 -2.11 -51.10 -47.91
CA LYS A 264 -1.70 -50.90 -49.30
C LYS A 264 -0.28 -51.45 -49.47
N ASN A 265 -0.17 -52.75 -49.69
CA ASN A 265 1.07 -53.37 -50.10
C ASN A 265 1.24 -53.16 -51.61
N THR A 266 2.24 -52.36 -52.00
CA THR A 266 2.71 -52.26 -53.40
C THR A 266 3.58 -53.45 -53.80
N ALA A 267 3.86 -54.38 -52.89
CA ALA A 267 4.50 -55.64 -53.19
C ALA A 267 3.45 -56.77 -53.17
N SER A 268 3.14 -57.31 -54.35
CA SER A 268 2.61 -58.67 -54.44
C SER A 268 3.68 -59.62 -53.93
N LEU A 269 3.43 -60.28 -52.81
CA LEU A 269 4.17 -61.50 -52.49
C LEU A 269 3.76 -62.51 -53.57
N GLY A 270 4.68 -62.84 -54.46
CA GLY A 270 4.51 -63.98 -55.34
C GLY A 270 4.43 -65.22 -54.46
N ASP A 271 3.24 -65.79 -54.35
CA ASP A 271 3.07 -67.15 -53.83
C ASP A 271 3.73 -68.09 -54.86
N TYR A 272 4.97 -68.49 -54.59
CA TYR A 272 5.57 -69.64 -55.26
C TYR A 272 5.06 -70.87 -54.51
N GLY A 273 3.98 -71.44 -55.04
CA GLY A 273 3.35 -72.67 -54.54
C GLY A 273 4.29 -73.87 -54.50
#